data_AF-A0A412JEZ8-F1
#
_entry.id   AF-A0A412JEZ8-F1
#
_cell.length_a   1.000
_cell.length_b   1.000
_cell.length_c   1.000
_cell.angle_alpha   90.00
_cell.angle_beta   90.00
_cell.angle_gamma   90.00
#
_symmetry.space_group_name_H-M   'P 1'
#
loop_
_entity.id
_entity.type
_entity.pdbx_description
1 polymer ?
#
loop_
_entity_poly.entity_id
_entity_poly.type
_entity_poly.pdbx_seq_one_letter_code
_entity_poly.pdbx_strand_id
1 'polypeptide(L)'
;PMWYGEGDDMWFIDGEKQASLIGTGTEDLFNTAWCPKEPYQHIYFGYPRVNNDVGFLGRTHVYRFFIQDPVFFETGLKATIEHGHNNCLTLDLATVAYWYQDKATAVPAIPDKEGRKLKPMVNNVMMHKWRHEWRKNKGNKADLWGNE
;
A
#
# COMPACT_ATOMS: atom_id res chain seq x y z
N PRO A 1 -12.95 -9.04 0.03
CA PRO A 1 -12.30 -8.03 0.90
C PRO A 1 -11.83 -6.84 0.07
N MET A 2 -11.74 -5.67 0.70
CA MET A 2 -11.45 -4.37 0.07
C MET A 2 -10.12 -4.34 -0.71
N TRP A 3 -10.06 -3.55 -1.79
CA TRP A 3 -8.83 -3.22 -2.52
C TRP A 3 -7.96 -2.27 -1.70
N TYR A 4 -6.64 -2.50 -1.66
CA TYR A 4 -5.75 -1.70 -0.80
C TYR A 4 -5.19 -0.46 -1.49
N GLY A 5 -5.23 -0.41 -2.83
CA GLY A 5 -4.36 0.44 -3.63
C GLY A 5 -5.02 1.65 -4.26
N GLU A 6 -6.16 2.12 -3.77
CA GLU A 6 -6.77 3.38 -4.25
C GLU A 6 -5.94 4.64 -3.87
N GLY A 7 -4.79 4.47 -3.23
CA GLY A 7 -4.02 5.58 -2.69
C GLY A 7 -3.05 6.19 -3.70
N ASP A 8 -3.12 7.51 -3.86
CA ASP A 8 -2.27 8.27 -4.78
C ASP A 8 -0.86 8.46 -4.22
N ASP A 9 0.16 8.41 -5.09
CA ASP A 9 1.47 8.96 -4.78
C ASP A 9 1.49 10.49 -4.93
N MET A 10 2.21 11.14 -4.03
CA MET A 10 2.37 12.59 -4.01
C MET A 10 3.84 12.93 -3.75
N TRP A 11 4.41 13.76 -4.61
CA TRP A 11 5.81 14.16 -4.55
C TRP A 11 5.90 15.66 -4.33
N PHE A 12 6.57 16.04 -3.24
CA PHE A 12 6.87 17.41 -2.87
C PHE A 12 8.35 17.66 -3.13
N ILE A 13 8.65 18.41 -4.19
CA ILE A 13 9.99 18.71 -4.67
C ILE A 13 10.41 20.10 -4.16
N ASP A 14 11.62 20.21 -3.65
CA ASP A 14 12.25 21.48 -3.25
C ASP A 14 11.46 22.33 -2.24
N GLY A 15 10.80 21.65 -1.31
CA GLY A 15 10.07 22.28 -0.20
C GLY A 15 8.72 22.90 -0.60
N GLU A 16 8.17 22.53 -1.76
CA GLU A 16 6.86 22.98 -2.19
C GLU A 16 5.74 22.61 -1.19
N LYS A 17 4.73 23.48 -1.09
CA LYS A 17 3.58 23.28 -0.19
C LYS A 17 2.50 22.38 -0.79
N GLN A 18 2.43 22.32 -2.11
CA GLN A 18 1.51 21.49 -2.87
C GLN A 18 2.36 20.61 -3.79
N ALA A 19 2.08 19.31 -3.80
CA ALA A 19 2.80 18.36 -4.63
C ALA A 19 2.66 18.70 -6.12
N SER A 20 3.77 18.70 -6.83
CA SER A 20 3.84 18.91 -8.28
C SER A 20 3.53 17.65 -9.07
N LEU A 21 3.81 16.48 -8.51
CA LEU A 21 3.45 15.18 -9.07
C LEU A 21 2.42 14.51 -8.16
N ILE A 22 1.26 14.21 -8.72
CA ILE A 22 0.14 13.55 -8.05
C ILE A 22 -0.32 12.40 -8.94
N GLY A 23 -0.34 11.19 -8.37
CA GLY A 23 -0.76 9.97 -9.03
C GLY A 23 -2.29 9.77 -9.05
N THR A 24 -2.69 8.53 -9.31
CA THR A 24 -4.11 8.14 -9.45
C THR A 24 -4.47 6.84 -8.73
N GLY A 25 -3.47 6.17 -8.16
CA GLY A 25 -3.62 4.87 -7.54
C GLY A 25 -2.27 4.21 -7.32
N THR A 26 -2.23 3.27 -6.39
CA THR A 26 -1.03 2.53 -6.03
C THR A 26 -0.66 1.56 -7.15
N GLU A 27 -1.60 0.82 -7.73
CA GLU A 27 -1.29 -0.06 -8.86
C GLU A 27 -0.83 0.73 -10.10
N ASP A 28 -1.37 1.93 -10.27
CA ASP A 28 -1.05 2.84 -11.36
C ASP A 28 0.40 3.34 -11.22
N LEU A 29 0.82 3.74 -10.00
CA LEU A 29 2.22 4.01 -9.68
C LEU A 29 3.12 2.83 -10.03
N PHE A 30 2.67 1.59 -9.82
CA PHE A 30 3.45 0.39 -10.13
C PHE A 30 3.26 -0.10 -11.58
N ASN A 31 2.83 0.77 -12.51
CA ASN A 31 2.66 0.51 -13.94
C ASN A 31 1.72 -0.66 -14.26
N THR A 32 0.70 -0.82 -13.43
CA THR A 32 -0.37 -1.80 -13.62
C THR A 32 -1.73 -1.11 -13.52
N ALA A 33 -2.83 -1.85 -13.56
CA ALA A 33 -4.18 -1.28 -13.55
C ALA A 33 -5.20 -2.31 -13.06
N TRP A 34 -6.40 -1.84 -12.73
CA TRP A 34 -7.58 -2.66 -12.42
C TRP A 34 -7.41 -3.58 -11.21
N CYS A 35 -6.81 -3.06 -10.13
CA CYS A 35 -6.63 -3.78 -8.87
C CYS A 35 -5.98 -5.18 -9.07
N PRO A 36 -4.75 -5.25 -9.59
CA PRO A 36 -4.14 -6.51 -9.98
C PRO A 36 -3.74 -7.34 -8.75
N LYS A 37 -3.72 -8.66 -8.95
CA LYS A 37 -3.15 -9.63 -8.00
C LYS A 37 -2.48 -10.80 -8.71
N GLU A 38 -2.00 -10.57 -9.91
CA GLU A 38 -1.27 -11.50 -10.75
C GLU A 38 0.25 -11.29 -10.57
N PRO A 39 1.05 -12.37 -10.45
CA PRO A 39 2.49 -12.23 -10.49
C PRO A 39 2.93 -11.63 -11.83
N TYR A 40 3.81 -10.63 -11.77
CA TYR A 40 4.35 -9.96 -12.95
C TYR A 40 5.80 -9.56 -12.72
N GLN A 41 6.62 -9.60 -13.76
CA GLN A 41 8.04 -9.26 -13.67
C GLN A 41 8.48 -8.47 -14.90
N HIS A 42 8.92 -7.24 -14.66
CA HIS A 42 9.65 -6.41 -15.60
C HIS A 42 10.97 -5.95 -14.94
N ILE A 43 11.98 -5.59 -15.73
CA ILE A 43 13.29 -5.17 -15.18
C ILE A 43 13.19 -3.95 -14.25
N TYR A 44 12.18 -3.10 -14.46
CA TYR A 44 11.96 -1.89 -13.67
C TYR A 44 10.77 -1.95 -12.72
N PHE A 45 9.80 -2.86 -12.87
CA PHE A 45 8.65 -2.93 -11.97
C PHE A 45 8.05 -4.33 -11.92
N GLY A 46 7.25 -4.66 -10.91
CA GLY A 46 6.58 -5.95 -10.86
C GLY A 46 5.95 -6.32 -9.53
N TYR A 47 5.31 -7.49 -9.55
CA TYR A 47 4.53 -8.09 -8.47
C TYR A 47 5.11 -9.48 -8.14
N PRO A 48 6.31 -9.58 -7.53
CA PRO A 48 6.98 -10.85 -7.28
C PRO A 48 6.29 -11.72 -6.22
N ARG A 49 5.43 -11.13 -5.37
CA ARG A 49 4.51 -11.87 -4.48
C ARG A 49 3.17 -11.15 -4.44
N VAL A 50 2.11 -11.86 -4.82
CA VAL A 50 0.70 -11.40 -4.73
C VAL A 50 -0.07 -12.15 -3.66
N ASN A 51 -1.11 -11.55 -3.06
CA ASN A 51 -1.76 -12.04 -1.85
C ASN A 51 -2.24 -13.50 -1.88
N ASN A 52 -2.72 -13.98 -3.03
CA ASN A 52 -3.25 -15.34 -3.26
C ASN A 52 -4.36 -15.76 -2.27
N ASP A 53 -5.29 -14.86 -2.02
CA ASP A 53 -6.44 -15.07 -1.12
C ASP A 53 -7.69 -14.35 -1.66
N VAL A 54 -8.80 -14.42 -0.92
CA VAL A 54 -10.07 -13.78 -1.25
C VAL A 54 -9.94 -12.25 -1.29
N GLY A 55 -10.38 -11.64 -2.39
CA GLY A 55 -10.11 -10.22 -2.66
C GLY A 55 -8.60 -9.93 -2.63
N PHE A 56 -8.22 -8.96 -1.79
CA PHE A 56 -6.82 -8.53 -1.57
C PHE A 56 -6.34 -8.75 -0.14
N LEU A 57 -6.97 -9.68 0.59
CA LEU A 57 -6.54 -10.01 1.93
C LEU A 57 -5.15 -10.67 1.89
N GLY A 58 -4.24 -10.22 2.74
CA GLY A 58 -2.94 -10.84 2.94
C GLY A 58 -1.78 -9.91 2.64
N ARG A 59 -0.77 -10.42 1.93
CA ARG A 59 0.50 -9.71 1.70
C ARG A 59 0.77 -9.61 0.22
N THR A 60 1.12 -8.42 -0.26
CA THR A 60 1.55 -8.18 -1.63
C THR A 60 2.88 -7.43 -1.58
N HIS A 61 3.82 -7.82 -2.45
CA HIS A 61 5.07 -7.11 -2.69
C HIS A 61 5.01 -6.56 -4.11
N VAL A 62 5.22 -5.25 -4.23
CA VAL A 62 5.36 -4.51 -5.48
C VAL A 62 6.67 -3.75 -5.49
N TYR A 63 7.27 -3.58 -6.66
CA TYR A 63 8.46 -2.75 -6.83
C TYR A 63 8.35 -1.89 -8.08
N ARG A 64 8.99 -0.71 -8.04
CA ARG A 64 9.28 0.14 -9.19
C ARG A 64 10.65 0.79 -9.00
N PHE A 65 11.49 0.71 -10.02
CA PHE A 65 12.80 1.34 -10.10
C PHE A 65 12.74 2.45 -11.16
N PHE A 66 12.93 3.69 -10.71
CA PHE A 66 12.95 4.88 -11.56
C PHE A 66 14.34 5.08 -12.17
N ILE A 67 14.79 4.12 -12.99
CA ILE A 67 16.14 4.13 -13.58
C ILE A 67 16.20 5.09 -14.78
N GLN A 68 15.21 4.98 -15.67
CA GLN A 68 15.14 5.81 -16.89
C GLN A 68 14.36 7.11 -16.63
N ASP A 69 13.57 7.14 -15.57
CA ASP A 69 12.63 8.18 -15.19
C ASP A 69 12.79 8.63 -13.72
N PRO A 70 14.01 8.94 -13.23
CA PRO A 70 14.21 9.38 -11.85
C PRO A 70 13.48 10.68 -11.53
N VAL A 71 13.02 10.83 -10.29
CA VAL A 71 12.48 12.08 -9.75
C VAL A 71 13.64 12.90 -9.17
N PHE A 72 14.00 13.97 -9.85
CA PHE A 72 15.09 14.87 -9.46
C PHE A 72 14.64 15.90 -8.42
N PHE A 73 15.60 16.42 -7.65
CA PHE A 73 15.44 17.51 -6.69
C PHE A 73 16.77 18.24 -6.51
N GLU A 74 16.73 19.51 -6.12
CA GLU A 74 17.93 20.33 -5.87
C GLU A 74 18.22 20.51 -4.37
N THR A 75 17.16 20.63 -3.56
CA THR A 75 17.24 20.99 -2.13
C THR A 75 16.59 19.96 -1.23
N GLY A 76 15.56 19.25 -1.72
CA GLY A 76 14.92 18.19 -0.95
C GLY A 76 13.79 17.51 -1.69
N LEU A 77 13.49 16.28 -1.28
CA LEU A 77 12.40 15.48 -1.82
C LEU A 77 11.60 14.85 -0.68
N LYS A 78 10.28 14.98 -0.76
CA LYS A 78 9.36 14.22 0.08
C LYS A 78 8.36 13.50 -0.82
N ALA A 79 8.52 12.18 -0.93
CA ALA A 79 7.56 11.31 -1.60
C ALA A 79 6.66 10.65 -0.55
N THR A 80 5.36 10.63 -0.81
CA THR A 80 4.34 9.99 0.03
C THR A 80 3.40 9.18 -0.84
N ILE A 81 2.71 8.21 -0.25
CA ILE A 81 1.60 7.49 -0.88
C ILE A 81 0.47 7.37 0.13
N GLU A 82 -0.78 7.55 -0.30
CA GLU A 82 -1.91 7.34 0.60
C GLU A 82 -2.07 5.85 0.94
N HIS A 83 -2.54 5.56 2.15
CA HIS A 83 -2.92 4.20 2.54
C HIS A 83 -4.43 3.98 2.35
N GLY A 84 -4.79 3.69 1.09
CA GLY A 84 -6.16 3.75 0.58
C GLY A 84 -6.63 5.19 0.37
N HIS A 85 -7.69 5.38 -0.43
CA HIS A 85 -8.19 6.73 -0.78
C HIS A 85 -8.38 7.60 0.47
N ASN A 86 -7.80 8.81 0.46
CA ASN A 86 -7.86 9.74 1.59
C ASN A 86 -7.42 9.08 2.92
N ASN A 87 -6.42 8.20 2.84
CA ASN A 87 -5.80 7.53 3.98
C ASN A 87 -6.79 6.71 4.84
N CYS A 88 -7.87 6.20 4.23
CA CYS A 88 -8.98 5.57 4.96
C CYS A 88 -8.70 4.13 5.46
N LEU A 89 -7.65 3.47 4.97
CA LEU A 89 -7.36 2.09 5.32
C LEU A 89 -6.32 1.99 6.43
N THR A 90 -6.49 0.99 7.28
CA THR A 90 -5.42 0.52 8.18
C THR A 90 -4.61 -0.55 7.45
N LEU A 91 -3.42 -0.20 6.98
CA LEU A 91 -2.50 -1.10 6.28
C LEU A 91 -1.22 -1.33 7.09
N ASP A 92 -0.68 -2.55 7.03
CA ASP A 92 0.66 -2.87 7.52
C ASP A 92 1.65 -2.68 6.37
N LEU A 93 2.24 -1.48 6.28
CA LEU A 93 3.13 -1.08 5.18
C LEU A 93 4.58 -1.00 5.65
N ALA A 94 5.48 -1.53 4.83
CA ALA A 94 6.91 -1.37 4.98
C ALA A 94 7.51 -1.09 3.59
N THR A 95 8.36 -0.07 3.50
CA THR A 95 8.98 0.36 2.24
C THR A 95 10.48 0.55 2.42
N VAL A 96 11.20 0.42 1.32
CA VAL A 96 12.60 0.82 1.20
C VAL A 96 12.69 1.75 0.01
N ALA A 97 13.12 2.98 0.25
CA ALA A 97 13.39 3.95 -0.81
C ALA A 97 14.89 3.92 -1.17
N TYR A 98 15.19 4.04 -2.46
CA TYR A 98 16.56 4.12 -2.98
C TYR A 98 16.69 5.45 -3.72
N TRP A 99 17.73 6.22 -3.40
CA TRP A 99 17.99 7.50 -4.05
C TRP A 99 19.49 7.82 -4.04
N TYR A 100 19.86 8.81 -4.84
CA TYR A 100 21.18 9.44 -4.83
C TYR A 100 21.04 10.92 -4.51
N GLN A 101 22.09 11.49 -3.93
CA GLN A 101 22.22 12.92 -3.66
C GLN A 101 23.71 13.31 -3.70
N ASP A 102 23.98 14.61 -3.70
CA ASP A 102 25.34 15.18 -3.87
C ASP A 102 26.34 14.69 -2.81
N LYS A 103 25.88 14.48 -1.56
CA LYS A 103 26.71 14.08 -0.42
C LYS A 103 26.02 13.03 0.43
N ALA A 104 26.81 12.16 1.07
CA ALA A 104 26.31 11.22 2.06
C ALA A 104 25.69 11.97 3.26
N THR A 105 24.48 11.57 3.63
CA THR A 105 23.76 12.11 4.79
C THR A 105 23.24 10.97 5.68
N ALA A 106 22.97 11.29 6.94
CA ALA A 106 22.31 10.35 7.83
C ALA A 106 20.85 10.15 7.42
N VAL A 107 20.34 8.94 7.65
CA VAL A 107 18.93 8.61 7.47
C VAL A 107 18.23 8.55 8.83
N PRO A 108 16.90 8.78 8.89
CA PRO A 108 16.13 8.58 10.11
C PRO A 108 16.30 7.16 10.66
N ALA A 109 16.13 7.02 11.98
CA ALA A 109 16.13 5.70 12.61
C ALA A 109 14.98 4.86 12.04
N ILE A 110 15.29 3.61 11.68
CA ILE A 110 14.29 2.62 11.32
C ILE A 110 13.70 1.99 12.58
N PRO A 111 12.44 1.51 12.56
CA PRO A 111 11.87 0.83 13.71
C PRO A 111 12.72 -0.39 14.10
N ASP A 112 12.69 -0.76 15.38
CA ASP A 112 13.45 -1.91 15.88
C ASP A 112 12.87 -3.25 15.37
N LYS A 113 13.35 -4.36 15.94
CA LYS A 113 12.90 -5.70 15.57
C LYS A 113 11.40 -5.90 15.83
N GLU A 114 10.89 -5.42 16.96
CA GLU A 114 9.48 -5.60 17.31
C GLU A 114 8.58 -4.68 16.48
N GLY A 115 9.03 -3.45 16.20
CA GLY A 115 8.34 -2.50 15.33
C GLY A 115 8.19 -2.97 13.88
N ARG A 116 9.01 -3.92 13.42
CA ARG A 116 8.96 -4.52 12.06
C ARG A 116 8.49 -5.97 12.06
N LYS A 117 7.97 -6.46 13.18
CA LYS A 117 7.46 -7.83 13.27
C LYS A 117 6.23 -7.98 12.39
N LEU A 118 6.26 -8.99 11.53
CA LEU A 118 5.15 -9.30 10.64
C LEU A 118 3.87 -9.55 11.43
N LYS A 119 2.79 -8.84 11.05
CA LYS A 119 1.48 -9.08 11.63
C LYS A 119 0.93 -10.46 11.23
N PRO A 120 0.14 -11.11 12.11
CA PRO A 120 -0.52 -12.37 11.79
C PRO A 120 -1.50 -12.19 10.64
N MET A 121 -1.65 -13.25 9.83
CA MET A 121 -2.62 -13.26 8.73
C MET A 121 -4.04 -13.31 9.30
N VAL A 122 -4.93 -12.49 8.74
CA VAL A 122 -6.37 -12.62 8.96
C VAL A 122 -6.81 -13.98 8.43
N ASN A 123 -7.61 -14.70 9.21
CA ASN A 123 -8.11 -16.03 8.85
C ASN A 123 -9.64 -16.11 8.94
N ASN A 124 -10.18 -17.27 8.56
CA ASN A 124 -11.61 -17.55 8.60
C ASN A 124 -12.23 -17.36 10.00
N VAL A 125 -11.53 -17.72 11.08
CA VAL A 125 -12.04 -17.53 12.46
C VAL A 125 -12.24 -16.05 12.77
N MET A 126 -11.30 -15.18 12.39
CA MET A 126 -11.43 -13.74 12.55
C MET A 126 -12.60 -13.20 11.71
N MET A 127 -12.72 -13.63 10.45
CA MET A 127 -13.81 -13.23 9.56
C MET A 127 -15.19 -13.66 10.09
N HIS A 128 -15.31 -14.84 10.71
CA HIS A 128 -16.56 -15.29 11.33
C HIS A 128 -16.95 -14.44 12.54
N LYS A 129 -15.97 -13.97 13.33
CA LYS A 129 -16.24 -12.99 14.40
C LYS A 129 -16.77 -11.67 13.84
N TRP A 130 -16.21 -11.19 12.73
CA TRP A 130 -16.71 -9.98 12.06
C TRP A 130 -18.13 -10.17 11.54
N ARG A 131 -18.42 -11.32 10.89
CA ARG A 131 -19.78 -11.69 10.47
C ARG A 131 -20.73 -11.74 11.66
N HIS A 132 -20.32 -12.30 12.79
CA HIS A 132 -21.14 -12.36 14.00
C HIS A 132 -21.52 -10.98 14.52
N GLU A 133 -20.55 -10.06 14.62
CA GLU A 133 -20.82 -8.67 15.02
C GLU A 133 -21.68 -7.94 13.99
N TRP A 134 -21.43 -8.14 12.69
CA TRP A 134 -22.29 -7.60 11.63
C TRP A 134 -23.73 -8.12 11.74
N ARG A 135 -23.95 -9.42 12.01
CA ARG A 135 -25.29 -10.01 12.19
C ARG A 135 -26.02 -9.36 13.35
N LYS A 136 -25.36 -9.15 14.50
CA LYS A 136 -25.93 -8.41 15.64
C LYS A 136 -26.37 -7.00 15.23
N ASN A 137 -25.53 -6.29 14.49
CA ASN A 137 -25.82 -4.92 14.03
C ASN A 137 -26.94 -4.86 12.98
N LYS A 138 -27.30 -5.99 12.35
CA LYS A 138 -28.45 -6.14 11.44
C LYS A 138 -29.68 -6.79 12.10
N GLY A 139 -29.75 -6.81 13.42
CA GLY A 139 -30.88 -7.34 14.18
C GLY A 139 -30.88 -8.86 14.37
N ASN A 140 -29.77 -9.54 14.05
CA ASN A 140 -29.52 -10.96 14.30
C ASN A 140 -30.60 -11.92 13.77
N LYS A 141 -31.23 -11.58 12.63
CA LYS A 141 -32.21 -12.47 11.99
C LYS A 141 -31.54 -13.79 11.56
N ALA A 142 -32.31 -14.87 11.58
CA ALA A 142 -31.80 -16.22 11.28
C ALA A 142 -31.49 -16.43 9.79
N ASP A 143 -32.11 -15.65 8.93
CA ASP A 143 -32.05 -15.69 7.47
C ASP A 143 -31.04 -14.71 6.86
N LEU A 144 -30.26 -14.00 7.68
CA LEU A 144 -29.23 -13.06 7.18
C LEU A 144 -28.18 -13.80 6.32
N TRP A 145 -28.10 -13.43 5.05
CA TRP A 145 -27.17 -13.96 4.07
C TRP A 145 -25.78 -13.35 4.19
N GLY A 146 -25.66 -12.03 4.24
CA GLY A 146 -24.39 -11.30 4.35
C GLY A 146 -24.20 -10.13 3.37
N ASN A 147 -25.24 -9.75 2.61
CA ASN A 147 -25.23 -8.63 1.67
C ASN A 147 -26.40 -7.64 1.89
N GLU A 148 -27.12 -7.77 3.01
CA GLU A 148 -28.13 -6.83 3.50
C GLU A 148 -27.54 -5.52 4.02
#